data_AF-A0A9P4LG00-F1
#
_entry.id   AF-A0A9P4LG00-F1
#
_cell.length_a   1.000
_cell.length_b   1.000
_cell.length_c   1.000
_cell.angle_alpha   90.00
_cell.angle_beta   90.00
_cell.angle_gamma   90.00
#
_symmetry.space_group_name_H-M   'P 1'
#
loop_
_entity.id
_entity.type
_entity.pdbx_description
1 polymer ?
#
loop_
_entity_poly.entity_id
_entity_poly.type
_entity_poly.pdbx_seq_one_letter_code
_entity_poly.pdbx_strand_id
1 'polypeptide(L)'
;LQAYSDQSDGSWGGGYSRITFCNRFFNELRTLDEATQYAKRSAERQENLENWDNRARCFFHEITHLAYFVNSGASRKSPNVDDLRITFGTKTKRRTEDTYGPYLAKILRNFRADGWYPGQNADTYAWYAMAMWAQKEIGHYPENPKSKGIKPIAPPRRADGSSLNDPAGAADSSDD
;
A
#
# COMPACT_ATOMS: atom_id res chain seq x y z
N LEU A 1 7.62 -1.94 12.87
CA LEU A 1 6.15 -1.89 12.78
C LEU A 1 5.65 -0.62 13.44
N GLN A 2 4.88 0.21 12.75
CA GLN A 2 4.27 1.41 13.34
C GLN A 2 2.86 1.10 13.87
N ALA A 3 2.10 0.26 13.19
CA ALA A 3 0.81 -0.24 13.64
C ALA A 3 0.53 -1.60 12.98
N TYR A 4 -0.56 -2.26 13.39
CA TYR A 4 -1.11 -3.43 12.70
C TYR A 4 -2.61 -3.54 12.96
N SER A 5 -3.30 -4.29 12.11
CA SER A 5 -4.75 -4.46 12.16
C SER A 5 -5.13 -5.93 12.35
N ASP A 6 -6.10 -6.18 13.23
CA ASP A 6 -6.67 -7.49 13.46
C ASP A 6 -8.14 -7.49 13.01
N GLN A 7 -8.50 -8.41 12.12
CA GLN A 7 -9.89 -8.63 11.70
C GLN A 7 -10.52 -9.69 12.60
N SER A 8 -11.64 -9.36 13.25
CA SER A 8 -12.46 -10.38 13.93
C SER A 8 -13.48 -10.95 12.94
N ASP A 9 -13.35 -12.24 12.63
CA ASP A 9 -14.22 -12.99 11.72
C ASP A 9 -15.39 -13.64 12.47
N GLY A 10 -16.31 -12.82 12.98
CA GLY A 10 -17.73 -13.18 13.14
C GLY A 10 -18.09 -14.50 13.85
N SER A 11 -17.22 -15.13 14.65
CA SER A 11 -17.68 -16.18 15.55
C SER A 11 -18.58 -15.52 16.61
N TRP A 12 -19.66 -16.21 16.98
CA TRP A 12 -20.80 -15.76 17.77
C TRP A 12 -20.47 -15.21 19.19
N GLY A 13 -19.20 -14.98 19.52
CA GLY A 13 -18.68 -14.40 20.76
C GLY A 13 -18.29 -12.91 20.72
N GLY A 14 -18.53 -12.18 19.62
CA GLY A 14 -18.51 -10.70 19.63
C GLY A 14 -17.13 -10.03 19.73
N GLY A 15 -16.25 -10.29 18.76
CA GLY A 15 -15.03 -9.49 18.58
C GLY A 15 -15.28 -8.21 17.76
N TYR A 16 -14.53 -7.15 18.05
CA TYR A 16 -14.41 -5.99 17.18
C TYR A 16 -13.11 -6.08 16.38
N SER A 17 -13.15 -5.71 15.10
CA SER A 17 -11.92 -5.40 14.36
C SER A 17 -11.20 -4.24 15.05
N ARG A 18 -9.88 -4.32 15.13
CA ARG A 18 -9.07 -3.32 15.84
C ARG A 18 -7.81 -2.96 15.06
N ILE A 19 -7.34 -1.75 15.30
CA ILE A 19 -6.02 -1.27 14.89
C ILE A 19 -5.21 -1.04 16.17
N THR A 20 -4.03 -1.63 16.25
CA THR A 20 -3.11 -1.45 17.37
C THR A 20 -1.93 -0.58 16.94
N PHE A 21 -1.79 0.59 17.53
CA PHE A 21 -0.65 1.48 17.27
C PHE A 21 0.55 1.12 18.15
N CYS A 22 1.70 0.89 17.55
CA CYS A 22 2.96 0.65 18.26
C CYS A 22 3.61 1.98 18.67
N ASN A 23 4.57 1.94 19.62
CA ASN A 23 5.28 3.14 20.08
C ASN A 23 5.93 3.95 18.95
N ARG A 24 6.38 3.29 17.87
CA ARG A 24 6.95 3.98 16.69
C ARG A 24 5.96 4.91 16.00
N PHE A 25 4.66 4.61 16.01
CA PHE A 25 3.64 5.51 15.48
C PHE A 25 3.64 6.87 16.20
N PHE A 26 3.77 6.85 17.53
CA PHE A 26 3.76 8.07 18.32
C PHE A 26 5.13 8.76 18.32
N ASN A 27 6.22 8.00 18.31
CA ASN A 27 7.56 8.56 18.54
C ASN A 27 8.38 8.82 17.26
N GLU A 28 8.09 8.13 16.16
CA GLU A 28 8.88 8.21 14.92
C GLU A 28 8.10 8.84 13.75
N LEU A 29 6.76 8.81 13.77
CA LEU A 29 5.93 9.45 12.74
C LEU A 29 5.50 10.86 13.14
N ARG A 30 5.66 11.78 12.20
CA ARG A 30 5.09 13.14 12.25
C ARG A 30 3.57 13.08 12.22
N THR A 31 2.93 14.10 12.79
CA THR A 31 1.54 14.44 12.46
C THR A 31 1.42 14.86 10.99
N LEU A 32 0.18 14.88 10.46
CA LEU A 32 -0.08 15.33 9.10
C LEU A 32 0.40 16.78 8.88
N ASP A 33 0.15 17.66 9.85
CA ASP A 33 0.54 19.07 9.78
C ASP A 33 2.05 19.23 9.77
N GLU A 34 2.77 18.54 10.65
CA GLU A 34 4.24 18.57 10.70
C GLU A 34 4.87 18.03 9.42
N ALA A 35 4.32 16.94 8.86
CA ALA A 35 4.80 16.39 7.59
C ALA A 35 4.53 17.35 6.43
N THR A 36 3.34 17.96 6.38
CA THR A 36 2.97 18.97 5.37
C THR A 36 3.91 20.17 5.44
N GLN A 37 4.16 20.71 6.63
CA GLN A 37 5.12 21.80 6.83
C GLN A 37 6.53 21.39 6.44
N TYR A 38 6.96 20.19 6.80
CA TYR A 38 8.29 19.68 6.47
C TYR A 38 8.51 19.54 4.96
N ALA A 39 7.54 18.93 4.26
CA ALA A 39 7.61 18.71 2.82
C ALA A 39 7.59 20.02 2.04
N LYS A 40 6.79 21.01 2.45
CA LYS A 40 6.66 22.31 1.78
C LYS A 40 7.89 23.22 1.91
N ARG A 41 8.92 22.85 2.68
CA ARG A 41 10.14 23.68 2.90
C ARG A 41 11.01 23.88 1.66
N SER A 42 10.94 22.99 0.67
CA SER A 42 11.67 23.16 -0.60
C SER A 42 10.99 22.38 -1.72
N ALA A 43 11.21 22.82 -2.97
CA ALA A 43 10.67 22.12 -4.15
C ALA A 43 11.11 20.65 -4.21
N GLU A 44 12.39 20.36 -3.92
CA GLU A 44 12.89 18.98 -3.86
C GLU A 44 12.12 18.11 -2.87
N ARG A 45 11.77 18.67 -1.70
CA ARG A 45 11.03 17.93 -0.68
C ARG A 45 9.58 17.71 -1.06
N GLN A 46 8.95 18.72 -1.66
CA GLN A 46 7.59 18.65 -2.17
C GLN A 46 7.44 17.48 -3.14
N GLU A 47 8.41 17.29 -4.04
CA GLU A 47 8.38 16.24 -5.05
C GLU A 47 8.48 14.82 -4.52
N ASN A 48 9.14 14.60 -3.38
CA ASN A 48 9.35 13.26 -2.86
C ASN A 48 8.26 12.87 -1.85
N LEU A 49 7.36 11.95 -2.25
CA LEU A 49 6.28 11.41 -1.42
C LEU A 49 6.76 10.94 -0.04
N GLU A 50 7.98 10.42 0.10
CA GLU A 50 8.48 9.94 1.39
C GLU A 50 8.57 11.06 2.44
N ASN A 51 8.77 12.31 2.02
CA ASN A 51 8.77 13.45 2.93
C ASN A 51 7.36 13.78 3.48
N TRP A 52 6.32 13.21 2.88
CA TRP A 52 4.94 13.33 3.30
C TRP A 52 4.50 12.19 4.24
N ASP A 53 5.38 11.25 4.60
CA ASP A 53 5.04 10.17 5.53
C ASP A 53 4.66 10.70 6.92
N ASN A 54 3.55 10.18 7.45
CA ASN A 54 2.94 10.68 8.68
C ASN A 54 1.94 9.68 9.29
N ARG A 55 1.47 10.02 10.50
CA ARG A 55 0.50 9.22 11.27
C ARG A 55 -0.83 8.99 10.54
N ALA A 56 -1.36 9.95 9.79
CA ALA A 56 -2.61 9.78 9.06
C ALA A 56 -2.46 8.78 7.90
N ARG A 57 -1.32 8.79 7.18
CA ARG A 57 -1.01 7.76 6.18
C ARG A 57 -0.97 6.38 6.83
N CYS A 58 -0.22 6.23 7.92
CA CYS A 58 -0.12 4.96 8.62
C CYS A 58 -1.49 4.47 9.11
N PHE A 59 -2.30 5.34 9.70
CA PHE A 59 -3.66 4.98 10.09
C PHE A 59 -4.53 4.56 8.90
N PHE A 60 -4.43 5.26 7.77
CA PHE A 60 -5.19 4.93 6.57
C PHE A 60 -4.71 3.64 5.90
N HIS A 61 -3.43 3.31 6.00
CA HIS A 61 -2.90 2.00 5.64
C HIS A 61 -3.61 0.92 6.48
N GLU A 62 -3.59 1.05 7.81
CA GLU A 62 -4.19 0.07 8.71
C GLU A 62 -5.70 -0.12 8.50
N ILE A 63 -6.45 0.98 8.37
CA ILE A 63 -7.91 0.88 8.22
C ILE A 63 -8.30 0.15 6.93
N THR A 64 -7.45 0.15 5.90
CA THR A 64 -7.73 -0.58 4.64
C THR A 64 -7.68 -2.10 4.80
N HIS A 65 -6.98 -2.63 5.82
CA HIS A 65 -7.04 -4.06 6.13
C HIS A 65 -8.39 -4.49 6.71
N LEU A 66 -9.19 -3.56 7.24
CA LEU A 66 -10.47 -3.88 7.85
C LEU A 66 -11.52 -4.17 6.78
N ALA A 67 -12.05 -5.40 6.78
CA ALA A 67 -12.98 -5.86 5.74
C ALA A 67 -14.22 -4.96 5.63
N TYR A 68 -14.71 -4.42 6.75
CA TYR A 68 -15.81 -3.46 6.77
C TYR A 68 -15.49 -2.19 5.98
N PHE A 69 -14.27 -1.66 6.10
CA PHE A 69 -13.88 -0.39 5.48
C PHE A 69 -13.76 -0.52 3.96
N VAL A 70 -13.17 -1.61 3.48
CA VAL A 70 -13.00 -1.88 2.03
C VAL A 70 -14.18 -2.64 1.41
N ASN A 71 -15.22 -2.91 2.21
CA ASN A 71 -16.38 -3.72 1.82
C ASN A 71 -15.99 -5.10 1.24
N SER A 72 -15.03 -5.75 1.91
CA SER A 72 -14.61 -7.12 1.63
C SER A 72 -15.19 -8.09 2.67
N GLY A 73 -14.78 -9.36 2.63
CA GLY A 73 -15.25 -10.38 3.57
C GLY A 73 -16.61 -10.97 3.20
N ALA A 74 -17.57 -10.97 4.15
CA ALA A 74 -18.86 -11.66 4.01
C ALA A 74 -19.71 -11.16 2.82
N SER A 75 -19.54 -9.91 2.39
CA SER A 75 -20.22 -9.35 1.23
C SER A 75 -19.61 -9.80 -0.11
N ARG A 76 -18.34 -10.26 -0.11
CA ARG A 76 -17.52 -10.64 -1.29
C ARG A 76 -17.58 -9.65 -2.47
N LYS A 77 -17.93 -8.38 -2.23
CA LYS A 77 -18.03 -7.36 -3.30
C LYS A 77 -16.67 -6.84 -3.75
N SER A 78 -15.71 -6.80 -2.82
CA SER A 78 -14.32 -6.44 -3.06
C SER A 78 -13.38 -7.54 -2.57
N PRO A 79 -12.22 -7.75 -3.22
CA PRO A 79 -11.13 -8.53 -2.65
C PRO A 79 -10.69 -7.96 -1.30
N ASN A 80 -10.07 -8.80 -0.46
CA ASN A 80 -9.38 -8.32 0.73
C ASN A 80 -8.18 -7.46 0.34
N VAL A 81 -7.84 -6.50 1.22
CA VAL A 81 -6.65 -5.68 1.09
C VAL A 81 -5.63 -6.16 2.10
N ASP A 82 -4.47 -6.51 1.61
CA ASP A 82 -3.38 -7.14 2.35
C ASP A 82 -2.09 -6.33 2.18
N ASP A 83 -1.07 -6.69 2.95
CA ASP A 83 0.29 -6.29 2.63
C ASP A 83 0.82 -7.22 1.54
N LEU A 84 1.14 -6.66 0.37
CA LEU A 84 1.66 -7.43 -0.73
C LEU A 84 3.17 -7.44 -0.76
N ARG A 85 3.75 -8.48 -1.34
CA ARG A 85 5.17 -8.66 -1.60
C ARG A 85 5.40 -8.81 -3.10
N ILE A 86 6.42 -8.13 -3.60
CA ILE A 86 6.81 -8.16 -5.01
C ILE A 86 8.23 -8.69 -5.19
N THR A 87 8.42 -9.47 -6.25
CA THR A 87 9.76 -9.84 -6.74
C THR A 87 10.05 -9.04 -7.99
N PHE A 88 11.17 -8.30 -8.03
CA PHE A 88 11.57 -7.46 -9.17
C PHE A 88 13.09 -7.47 -9.36
N GLY A 89 13.56 -6.88 -10.46
CA GLY A 89 14.97 -6.85 -10.85
C GLY A 89 15.29 -7.75 -12.03
N THR A 90 16.57 -8.02 -12.25
CA THR A 90 17.03 -8.88 -13.36
C THR A 90 17.08 -10.34 -12.94
N LYS A 91 17.24 -11.26 -13.90
CA LYS A 91 17.44 -12.70 -13.61
C LYS A 91 18.57 -12.95 -12.61
N THR A 92 19.62 -12.14 -12.62
CA THR A 92 20.83 -12.31 -11.79
C THR A 92 20.84 -11.44 -10.52
N LYS A 93 19.94 -10.46 -10.41
CA LYS A 93 19.85 -9.55 -9.24
C LYS A 93 18.39 -9.33 -8.88
N ARG A 94 17.74 -10.41 -8.42
CA ARG A 94 16.36 -10.37 -7.94
C ARG A 94 16.31 -9.79 -6.53
N ARG A 95 15.26 -9.02 -6.26
CA ARG A 95 14.88 -8.57 -4.91
C ARG A 95 13.44 -8.97 -4.68
N THR A 96 13.16 -9.39 -3.45
CA THR A 96 11.80 -9.69 -2.99
C THR A 96 11.57 -8.81 -1.77
N GLU A 97 10.61 -7.91 -1.88
CA GLU A 97 10.35 -6.87 -0.87
C GLU A 97 8.85 -6.80 -0.58
N ASP A 98 8.49 -6.54 0.67
CA ASP A 98 7.13 -6.13 1.02
C ASP A 98 6.87 -4.75 0.42
N THR A 99 5.67 -4.54 -0.11
CA THR A 99 5.31 -3.38 -0.95
C THR A 99 4.95 -2.18 -0.08
N TYR A 100 5.91 -1.78 0.75
CA TYR A 100 5.85 -0.56 1.56
C TYR A 100 6.61 0.59 0.90
N GLY A 101 6.05 1.78 1.03
CA GLY A 101 6.61 3.01 0.48
C GLY A 101 6.13 3.33 -0.93
N PRO A 102 6.26 4.60 -1.33
CA PRO A 102 5.72 5.09 -2.59
C PRO A 102 6.47 4.52 -3.80
N TYR A 103 7.75 4.14 -3.64
CA TYR A 103 8.54 3.50 -4.68
C TYR A 103 8.01 2.11 -5.04
N LEU A 104 7.86 1.24 -4.05
CA LEU A 104 7.41 -0.14 -4.27
C LEU A 104 5.94 -0.17 -4.71
N ALA A 105 5.08 0.72 -4.19
CA ALA A 105 3.71 0.88 -4.68
C ALA A 105 3.66 1.26 -6.18
N LYS A 106 4.55 2.15 -6.65
CA LYS A 106 4.67 2.49 -8.07
C LYS A 106 5.22 1.34 -8.92
N ILE A 107 6.09 0.49 -8.38
CA ILE A 107 6.53 -0.74 -9.08
C ILE A 107 5.36 -1.73 -9.18
N LEU A 108 4.62 -1.96 -8.09
CA LEU A 108 3.47 -2.86 -8.08
C LEU A 108 2.45 -2.48 -9.16
N ARG A 109 2.19 -1.18 -9.33
CA ARG A 109 1.30 -0.66 -10.40
C ARG A 109 1.73 -1.06 -11.81
N ASN A 110 3.02 -1.30 -12.05
CA ASN A 110 3.53 -1.65 -13.37
C ASN A 110 3.40 -3.14 -13.72
N PHE A 111 2.90 -4.00 -12.82
CA PHE A 111 2.78 -5.43 -13.09
C PHE A 111 1.74 -5.76 -14.17
N ARG A 112 0.54 -5.16 -14.05
CA ARG A 112 -0.60 -5.38 -14.94
C ARG A 112 -1.24 -4.04 -15.28
N ALA A 113 -1.85 -3.95 -16.47
CA ALA A 113 -2.49 -2.72 -16.92
C ALA A 113 -3.70 -2.34 -16.04
N ASP A 114 -4.43 -3.34 -15.53
CA ASP A 114 -5.54 -3.10 -14.62
C ASP A 114 -5.09 -2.83 -13.17
N GLY A 115 -6.05 -2.47 -12.33
CA GLY A 115 -5.83 -2.13 -10.91
C GLY A 115 -5.88 -3.32 -9.95
N TRP A 116 -5.83 -4.57 -10.40
CA TRP A 116 -6.14 -5.72 -9.53
C TRP A 116 -5.18 -5.92 -8.37
N TYR A 117 -3.87 -5.98 -8.65
CA TYR A 117 -2.87 -6.14 -7.60
C TYR A 117 -2.70 -4.86 -6.76
N PRO A 118 -2.59 -3.66 -7.37
CA PRO A 118 -2.55 -2.42 -6.58
C PRO A 118 -3.80 -2.22 -5.71
N GLY A 119 -4.98 -2.64 -6.18
CA GLY A 119 -6.24 -2.57 -5.43
C GLY A 119 -6.35 -3.54 -4.25
N GLN A 120 -5.40 -4.46 -4.11
CA GLN A 120 -5.30 -5.41 -2.99
C GLN A 120 -4.13 -5.11 -2.05
N ASN A 121 -3.40 -4.00 -2.25
CA ASN A 121 -2.28 -3.60 -1.40
C ASN A 121 -2.66 -2.39 -0.53
N ALA A 122 -2.56 -2.52 0.79
CA ALA A 122 -2.91 -1.44 1.73
C ALA A 122 -2.13 -0.15 1.45
N ASP A 123 -0.82 -0.28 1.20
CA ASP A 123 0.03 0.89 1.00
C ASP A 123 -0.22 1.60 -0.34
N THR A 124 -0.84 0.94 -1.32
CA THR A 124 -1.27 1.61 -2.55
C THR A 124 -2.36 2.64 -2.26
N TYR A 125 -3.36 2.28 -1.45
CA TYR A 125 -4.40 3.23 -1.02
C TYR A 125 -3.80 4.37 -0.21
N ALA A 126 -2.93 4.04 0.75
CA ALA A 126 -2.31 5.00 1.63
C ALA A 126 -1.44 6.03 0.89
N TRP A 127 -0.60 5.58 -0.04
CA TRP A 127 0.23 6.48 -0.83
C TRP A 127 -0.55 7.25 -1.89
N TYR A 128 -1.60 6.68 -2.47
CA TYR A 128 -2.47 7.44 -3.36
C TYR A 128 -3.18 8.57 -2.63
N ALA A 129 -3.79 8.29 -1.47
CA ALA A 129 -4.43 9.32 -0.64
C ALA A 129 -3.43 10.43 -0.24
N MET A 130 -2.21 10.06 0.16
CA MET A 130 -1.17 11.04 0.48
C MET A 130 -0.69 11.83 -0.73
N ALA A 131 -0.60 11.23 -1.92
CA ALA A 131 -0.25 11.96 -3.13
C ALA A 131 -1.32 13.00 -3.50
N MET A 132 -2.60 12.64 -3.35
CA MET A 132 -3.72 13.57 -3.58
C MET A 132 -3.74 14.71 -2.55
N TRP A 133 -3.42 14.42 -1.28
CA TRP A 133 -3.23 15.46 -0.26
C TRP A 133 -2.08 16.40 -0.63
N ALA A 134 -0.92 15.84 -0.96
CA ALA A 134 0.25 16.62 -1.36
C ALA A 134 -0.05 17.49 -2.59
N GLN A 135 -0.73 16.93 -3.61
CA GLN A 135 -1.14 17.67 -4.80
C GLN A 135 -2.03 18.86 -4.48
N LYS A 136 -2.99 18.70 -3.56
CA LYS A 136 -3.81 19.81 -3.08
C LYS A 136 -2.95 20.90 -2.41
N GLU A 137 -1.94 20.50 -1.65
CA GLU A 137 -1.10 21.41 -0.86
C GLU A 137 -0.04 22.17 -1.67
N ILE A 138 0.42 21.61 -2.80
CA ILE A 138 1.50 22.20 -3.63
C ILE A 138 1.05 22.62 -5.03
N GLY A 139 -0.15 22.22 -5.48
CA GLY A 139 -0.73 22.59 -6.76
C GLY A 139 -0.43 21.63 -7.92
N HIS A 140 0.40 20.60 -7.71
CA HIS A 140 0.76 19.59 -8.71
C HIS A 140 1.10 18.25 -8.07
N TYR A 141 1.05 17.17 -8.84
CA TYR A 141 1.29 15.82 -8.33
C TYR A 141 2.79 15.60 -8.05
N PRO A 142 3.19 15.17 -6.83
CA PRO A 142 4.59 14.88 -6.53
C PRO A 142 5.08 13.59 -7.20
N GLU A 143 6.10 13.71 -8.06
CA GLU A 143 6.47 12.61 -8.95
C GLU A 143 7.46 11.61 -8.35
N ASN A 144 8.22 12.00 -7.33
CA ASN A 144 9.27 11.19 -6.75
C ASN A 144 8.78 10.34 -5.57
N PRO A 145 9.37 9.17 -5.33
CA PRO A 145 10.35 8.48 -6.18
C PRO A 145 9.73 7.94 -7.48
N LYS A 146 10.50 7.91 -8.56
CA LYS A 146 10.08 7.35 -9.86
C LYS A 146 10.44 5.88 -9.96
N SER A 147 9.51 5.03 -10.38
CA SER A 147 9.77 3.60 -10.62
C SER A 147 10.58 3.33 -11.89
N LYS A 148 10.72 4.33 -12.79
CA LYS A 148 11.46 4.23 -14.06
C LYS A 148 11.05 3.03 -14.91
N GLY A 149 9.77 2.65 -14.88
CA GLY A 149 9.23 1.52 -15.63
C GLY A 149 9.61 0.14 -15.09
N ILE A 150 10.24 0.05 -13.91
CA ILE A 150 10.48 -1.24 -13.24
C ILE A 150 9.14 -1.89 -12.91
N LYS A 151 9.02 -3.18 -13.23
CA LYS A 151 7.85 -4.01 -12.95
C LYS A 151 8.25 -5.29 -12.19
N PRO A 152 7.33 -5.89 -11.41
CA PRO A 152 7.54 -7.21 -10.87
C PRO A 152 7.75 -8.24 -11.98
N ILE A 153 8.56 -9.26 -11.70
CA ILE A 153 8.90 -10.35 -12.64
C ILE A 153 8.08 -11.63 -12.40
N ALA A 154 7.24 -11.61 -11.38
CA ALA A 154 6.34 -12.69 -11.01
C ALA A 154 5.06 -12.09 -10.40
N PRO A 155 3.94 -12.83 -10.39
CA PRO A 155 2.72 -12.39 -9.73
C PRO A 155 2.98 -11.97 -8.27
N PRO A 156 2.53 -10.78 -7.85
CA PRO A 156 2.59 -10.36 -6.44
C PRO A 156 1.93 -11.40 -5.52
N ARG A 157 2.46 -11.49 -4.30
CA ARG A 157 2.02 -12.42 -3.25
C ARG A 157 1.60 -11.62 -2.02
N ARG A 158 0.90 -12.26 -1.09
CA ARG A 158 0.72 -11.71 0.27
C ARG A 158 2.07 -11.69 1.01
N ALA A 159 2.19 -10.92 2.08
CA ALA A 159 3.42 -10.80 2.88
C ALA A 159 3.89 -12.16 3.45
N ASP A 160 2.97 -13.07 3.73
CA ASP A 160 3.25 -14.46 4.16
C ASP A 160 3.71 -15.39 3.01
N GLY A 161 3.73 -14.90 1.77
CA GLY A 161 4.14 -15.62 0.57
C GLY A 161 3.01 -16.36 -0.16
N SER A 162 1.80 -16.40 0.42
CA SER A 162 0.65 -17.04 -0.22
C SER A 162 0.15 -16.25 -1.45
N SER A 163 -0.51 -16.95 -2.37
CA SER A 163 -1.09 -16.33 -3.56
C SER A 163 -2.31 -15.47 -3.19
N LEU A 164 -2.51 -14.40 -3.97
CA LEU A 164 -3.82 -13.76 -4.04
C LEU A 164 -4.75 -14.71 -4.80
N ASN A 165 -6.03 -14.77 -4.42
CA ASN A 165 -7.00 -15.48 -5.24
C ASN A 165 -7.00 -14.84 -6.63
N ASP A 166 -6.85 -15.63 -7.68
CA ASP A 166 -6.90 -15.11 -9.03
C ASP A 166 -8.29 -14.50 -9.31
N PRO A 167 -8.37 -13.42 -10.11
CA PRO A 167 -9.67 -12.97 -10.59
C PRO A 167 -10.30 -14.10 -11.39
N ALA A 168 -11.61 -14.28 -11.27
CA ALA A 168 -12.35 -15.20 -12.13
C ALA A 168 -12.04 -14.85 -13.61
N GLY A 169 -11.27 -15.71 -14.29
CA GLY A 169 -10.87 -15.52 -15.69
C GLY A 169 -9.37 -15.41 -15.97
N ALA A 170 -8.49 -15.43 -14.97
CA ALA A 170 -7.05 -15.60 -15.22
C ALA A 170 -6.70 -17.08 -15.42
N ALA A 171 -7.15 -17.66 -16.54
CA ALA A 171 -6.49 -18.85 -17.04
C ALA A 171 -5.07 -18.44 -17.45
N ASP A 172 -4.07 -19.14 -16.92
CA ASP A 172 -2.68 -19.03 -17.31
C ASP A 172 -2.57 -19.05 -18.84
N SER A 173 -2.15 -17.93 -19.44
CA SER A 173 -1.40 -18.01 -20.69
C SER A 173 0.00 -18.50 -20.32
N SER A 174 0.11 -19.81 -20.12
CA SER A 174 1.38 -20.50 -20.29
C SER A 174 1.72 -20.41 -21.78
N ASP A 175 2.43 -19.35 -22.16
CA ASP A 175 3.12 -19.33 -23.46
C ASP A 175 4.43 -20.10 -23.29
N ASP A 176 4.57 -21.10 -24.16
CA ASP A 176 5.66 -22.09 -24.30
C ASP A 176 7.10 -21.53 -24.30
#